data_AF-A0A1I7LKT5-F1
#
_entry.id   AF-A0A1I7LKT5-F1
#
_cell.length_a   1.000
_cell.length_b   1.000
_cell.length_c   1.000
_cell.angle_alpha   90.00
_cell.angle_beta   90.00
_cell.angle_gamma   90.00
#
_symmetry.space_group_name_H-M   'P 1'
#
loop_
_entity.id
_entity.type
_entity.pdbx_description
1 polymer ?
#
loop_
_entity_poly.entity_id
_entity_poly.type
_entity_poly.pdbx_seq_one_letter_code
_entity_poly.pdbx_strand_id
1 'polypeptide(L)'
;MERRKFTPESKRQVVEQAIAAGNNSIVARKYNIRPNLVSRWVRQYKAGQSMQGSSPKGNATHVTQQEHAQLVAENRELDKQNAHLKQLLGEKDLEISILRDLIKNPTLTCG
;
A
#
# COMPACT_ATOMS: atom_id res chain seq x y z
N MET A 1 -9.90 7.54 -13.19
CA MET A 1 -11.11 6.96 -12.57
C MET A 1 -11.00 7.11 -11.06
N GLU A 2 -11.77 8.02 -10.47
CA GLU A 2 -11.73 8.31 -9.04
C GLU A 2 -12.38 7.18 -8.23
N ARG A 3 -11.63 6.58 -7.30
CA ARG A 3 -12.15 5.50 -6.45
C ARG A 3 -12.93 6.10 -5.28
N ARG A 4 -14.26 6.15 -5.39
CA ARG A 4 -15.13 6.50 -4.26
C ARG A 4 -14.94 5.52 -3.11
N LYS A 5 -14.56 6.04 -1.94
CA LYS A 5 -14.47 5.29 -0.70
C LYS A 5 -15.83 5.33 0.00
N PHE A 6 -16.35 4.16 0.38
CA PHE A 6 -17.59 4.04 1.15
C PHE A 6 -17.27 3.60 2.56
N THR A 7 -17.73 4.36 3.56
CA THR A 7 -17.62 4.01 4.97
C THR A 7 -18.51 2.80 5.29
N PRO A 8 -18.15 1.96 6.28
CA PRO A 8 -18.95 0.80 6.66
C PRO A 8 -20.38 1.18 7.10
N GLU A 9 -20.57 2.32 7.73
CA GLU A 9 -21.86 2.86 8.16
C GLU A 9 -22.75 3.19 6.95
N SER A 10 -22.18 3.88 5.95
CA SER A 10 -22.89 4.20 4.71
C SER A 10 -23.31 2.94 3.96
N LYS A 11 -22.43 1.92 3.91
CA LYS A 11 -22.78 0.63 3.29
C LYS A 11 -23.93 -0.06 4.01
N ARG A 12 -23.94 -0.05 5.35
CA ARG A 12 -25.02 -0.65 6.15
C ARG A 12 -26.36 0.02 5.84
N GLN A 13 -26.39 1.36 5.86
CA GLN A 13 -27.61 2.13 5.58
C GLN A 13 -28.17 1.85 4.18
N VAL A 14 -27.29 1.77 3.17
CA VAL A 14 -27.66 1.45 1.79
C VAL A 14 -28.24 0.03 1.70
N VAL A 15 -27.66 -0.94 2.40
CA VAL A 15 -28.13 -2.32 2.38
C VAL A 15 -29.46 -2.49 3.09
N GLU A 16 -29.64 -1.87 4.26
CA GLU A 16 -30.92 -1.90 4.99
C GLU A 16 -32.06 -1.32 4.16
N GLN A 17 -31.84 -0.18 3.50
CA GLN A 17 -32.82 0.41 2.59
C GLN A 17 -33.09 -0.47 1.36
N ALA A 18 -32.05 -1.12 0.82
CA ALA A 18 -32.21 -2.03 -0.31
C ALA A 18 -33.03 -3.28 0.05
N ILE A 19 -32.85 -3.81 1.27
CA ILE A 19 -33.63 -4.94 1.80
C ILE A 19 -35.08 -4.50 2.05
N ALA A 20 -35.29 -3.35 2.68
CA ALA A 20 -36.63 -2.82 2.98
C ALA A 20 -37.43 -2.47 1.71
N ALA A 21 -36.77 -1.87 0.71
CA ALA A 21 -37.41 -1.48 -0.55
C ALA A 21 -37.60 -2.66 -1.53
N GLY A 22 -36.92 -3.79 -1.30
CA GLY A 22 -36.91 -4.94 -2.21
C GLY A 22 -36.31 -4.68 -3.60
N ASN A 23 -35.81 -3.47 -3.87
CA ASN A 23 -35.30 -3.06 -5.18
C ASN A 23 -33.96 -2.32 -5.09
N ASN A 24 -32.88 -3.05 -5.37
CA ASN A 24 -31.51 -2.54 -5.31
C ASN A 24 -31.26 -1.41 -6.31
N SER A 25 -31.94 -1.38 -7.46
CA SER A 25 -31.72 -0.39 -8.52
C SER A 25 -32.23 1.00 -8.12
N ILE A 26 -33.34 1.07 -7.40
CA ILE A 26 -33.91 2.34 -6.92
C ILE A 26 -32.98 2.97 -5.88
N VAL A 27 -32.55 2.16 -4.90
CA VAL A 27 -31.62 2.61 -3.86
C VAL A 27 -30.27 2.99 -4.45
N ALA A 28 -29.76 2.21 -5.42
CA ALA A 28 -28.53 2.52 -6.12
C ALA A 28 -28.56 3.91 -6.81
N ARG A 29 -29.67 4.27 -7.47
CA ARG A 29 -29.82 5.61 -8.06
C ARG A 29 -29.86 6.71 -7.01
N LYS A 30 -30.61 6.52 -5.91
CA LYS A 30 -30.72 7.48 -4.80
C LYS A 30 -29.34 7.83 -4.20
N TYR A 31 -28.47 6.83 -4.06
CA TYR A 31 -27.14 7.01 -3.50
C TYR A 31 -26.05 7.25 -4.56
N ASN A 32 -26.41 7.33 -5.84
CA ASN A 32 -25.48 7.42 -6.96
C ASN A 32 -24.40 6.32 -6.93
N ILE A 33 -24.83 5.09 -6.64
CA ILE A 33 -24.04 3.88 -6.57
C ILE A 33 -24.42 2.97 -7.74
N ARG A 34 -23.47 2.15 -8.22
CA ARG A 34 -23.76 1.15 -9.25
C ARG A 34 -24.67 0.06 -8.66
N PRO A 35 -25.79 -0.33 -9.32
CA PRO A 35 -26.70 -1.36 -8.82
C PRO A 35 -26.00 -2.68 -8.47
N ASN A 36 -25.02 -3.10 -9.28
CA ASN A 36 -24.22 -4.30 -9.05
C ASN A 36 -23.45 -4.26 -7.71
N LEU A 37 -23.01 -3.07 -7.28
CA LEU A 37 -22.31 -2.90 -6.02
C LEU A 37 -23.25 -3.06 -4.82
N VAL A 38 -24.47 -2.50 -4.93
CA VAL A 38 -25.52 -2.66 -3.92
C VAL A 38 -25.93 -4.12 -3.79
N SER A 39 -26.17 -4.81 -4.91
CA SER A 39 -26.48 -6.25 -4.90
C SER A 39 -25.37 -7.09 -4.24
N ARG A 40 -24.10 -6.75 -4.48
CA ARG A 40 -22.97 -7.41 -3.81
C ARG A 40 -23.01 -7.17 -2.30
N TRP A 41 -23.23 -5.93 -1.85
CA TRP A 41 -23.30 -5.60 -0.43
C TRP A 41 -24.48 -6.27 0.28
N VAL A 42 -25.65 -6.32 -0.35
CA VAL A 42 -26.83 -7.04 0.19
C VAL A 42 -26.51 -8.53 0.38
N ARG A 43 -25.85 -9.16 -0.59
CA ARG A 43 -25.43 -10.57 -0.47
C ARG A 43 -24.42 -10.78 0.66
N GLN A 44 -23.44 -9.88 0.80
CA GLN A 44 -22.44 -9.94 1.87
C GLN A 44 -23.10 -9.81 3.25
N TYR A 45 -24.04 -8.88 3.38
CA TYR A 45 -24.80 -8.67 4.61
C TYR A 45 -25.65 -9.90 4.99
N LYS A 46 -26.38 -10.49 4.02
CA LYS A 46 -27.16 -11.72 4.25
C LYS A 46 -26.28 -12.93 4.60
N ALA A 47 -25.05 -12.97 4.10
CA ALA A 47 -24.07 -14.02 4.41
C ALA A 47 -23.32 -13.79 5.74
N GLY A 48 -23.67 -12.76 6.52
CA GLY A 48 -22.99 -12.43 7.79
C GLY A 48 -21.55 -11.95 7.61
N GLN A 49 -21.15 -11.53 6.40
CA GLN A 49 -19.80 -11.04 6.14
C GLN A 49 -19.65 -9.61 6.66
N SER A 50 -18.47 -9.30 7.23
CA SER A 50 -18.18 -7.95 7.70
C SER A 50 -18.26 -6.93 6.55
N MET A 51 -18.97 -5.83 6.83
CA MET A 51 -19.13 -4.69 5.91
C MET A 51 -17.95 -3.71 6.01
N GLN A 52 -17.04 -3.92 6.98
CA GLN A 52 -15.77 -3.21 7.04
C GLN A 52 -14.90 -3.62 5.86
N GLY A 53 -14.50 -2.64 5.05
CA GLY A 53 -13.39 -2.80 4.11
C GLY A 53 -13.59 -3.94 3.10
N SER A 54 -14.39 -3.69 2.07
CA SER A 54 -14.10 -4.35 0.79
C SER A 54 -12.80 -3.70 0.29
N SER A 55 -11.66 -4.20 0.75
CA SER A 55 -10.40 -3.94 0.04
C SER A 55 -10.69 -4.21 -1.44
N PRO A 56 -10.21 -3.39 -2.38
CA PRO A 56 -10.18 -3.86 -3.74
C PRO A 56 -9.51 -5.22 -3.63
N LYS A 57 -10.20 -6.28 -4.06
CA LYS A 57 -9.49 -7.43 -4.61
C LYS A 57 -8.79 -6.87 -5.84
N GLY A 58 -7.74 -6.06 -5.60
CA GLY A 58 -6.65 -5.90 -6.53
C GLY A 58 -6.24 -7.32 -6.80
N ASN A 59 -6.19 -7.65 -8.09
CA ASN A 59 -5.85 -8.94 -8.63
C ASN A 59 -4.98 -9.67 -7.61
N ALA A 60 -5.52 -10.74 -7.02
CA ALA A 60 -4.68 -11.62 -6.23
C ALA A 60 -3.67 -12.15 -7.25
N THR A 61 -2.51 -11.51 -7.36
CA THR A 61 -1.34 -12.12 -7.94
C THR A 61 -1.20 -13.37 -7.10
N HIS A 62 -1.49 -14.52 -7.71
CA HIS A 62 -1.55 -15.80 -7.02
C HIS A 62 -0.11 -16.22 -6.70
N VAL A 63 0.53 -15.47 -5.80
CA VAL A 63 1.84 -15.75 -5.27
C VAL A 63 1.63 -16.87 -4.28
N THR A 64 2.12 -18.05 -4.63
CA THR A 64 2.14 -19.20 -3.74
C THR A 64 2.89 -18.85 -2.46
N GLN A 65 2.56 -19.52 -1.36
CA GLN A 65 3.21 -19.25 -0.07
C GLN A 65 4.75 -19.45 -0.14
N GLN A 66 5.20 -20.32 -1.04
CA GLN A 66 6.60 -20.55 -1.36
C GLN A 66 7.24 -19.36 -2.10
N GLU A 67 6.60 -18.83 -3.14
CA GLU A 67 7.09 -17.64 -3.86
C GLU A 67 7.16 -16.41 -2.94
N HIS A 68 6.18 -16.25 -2.03
CA HIS A 68 6.23 -15.17 -1.04
C HIS A 68 7.44 -15.31 -0.11
N ALA A 69 7.72 -16.52 0.36
CA ALA A 69 8.89 -16.77 1.22
C ALA A 69 10.21 -16.48 0.49
N GLN A 70 10.30 -16.83 -0.80
CA GLN A 70 11.47 -16.54 -1.63
C GLN A 70 11.66 -15.02 -1.82
N LEU A 71 10.59 -14.29 -2.17
CA LEU A 71 10.64 -12.84 -2.33
C LEU A 71 11.02 -12.11 -1.03
N VAL A 72 10.57 -12.60 0.12
CA VAL A 72 10.97 -12.04 1.43
C VAL A 72 12.45 -12.30 1.70
N ALA A 73 12.96 -13.49 1.38
CA ALA A 73 14.37 -13.82 1.53
C ALA A 73 15.25 -12.95 0.62
N GLU A 74 14.84 -12.77 -0.64
CA GLU A 74 15.54 -11.92 -1.61
C GLU A 74 15.55 -10.46 -1.16
N ASN A 75 14.41 -9.92 -0.73
CA ASN A 75 14.35 -8.55 -0.19
C ASN A 75 15.28 -8.36 1.00
N ARG A 76 15.34 -9.33 1.92
CA ARG A 76 16.24 -9.26 3.07
C ARG A 76 17.70 -9.24 2.64
N GLU A 77 18.06 -9.96 1.59
CA GLU A 77 19.42 -9.95 1.07
C GLU A 77 19.76 -8.64 0.35
N LEU A 78 18.83 -8.13 -0.46
CA LEU A 78 18.94 -6.81 -1.09
C LEU A 78 19.09 -5.70 -0.05
N ASP A 79 18.38 -5.77 1.07
CA ASP A 79 18.51 -4.81 2.18
C ASP A 79 19.90 -4.84 2.82
N LYS A 80 20.49 -6.02 3.00
CA LYS A 80 21.87 -6.14 3.50
C LYS A 80 22.88 -5.57 2.50
N GLN A 81 22.72 -5.89 1.22
CA GLN A 81 23.58 -5.36 0.16
C GLN A 81 23.50 -3.83 0.12
N ASN A 82 22.29 -3.28 0.20
CA ASN A 82 22.08 -1.83 0.28
C ASN A 82 22.72 -1.20 1.51
N ALA A 83 22.59 -1.82 2.69
CA ALA A 83 23.21 -1.32 3.91
C ALA A 83 24.75 -1.31 3.78
N HIS A 84 25.33 -2.38 3.23
CA HIS A 84 26.77 -2.48 3.01
C HIS A 84 27.28 -1.44 2.01
N LEU A 85 26.59 -1.28 0.88
CA LEU A 85 26.94 -0.27 -0.13
C LEU A 85 26.86 1.16 0.42
N LYS A 86 25.85 1.47 1.23
CA LYS A 86 25.73 2.77 1.90
C LYS A 86 26.87 3.03 2.88
N GLN A 87 27.30 1.99 3.62
CA GLN A 87 28.44 2.11 4.52
C GLN A 87 29.73 2.40 3.75
N LEU A 88 30.01 1.61 2.71
CA LEU A 88 31.20 1.79 1.88
C LEU A 88 31.23 3.17 1.20
N LEU A 89 30.06 3.65 0.75
CA LEU A 89 29.93 4.99 0.20
C LEU A 89 30.28 6.06 1.23
N GLY A 90 29.76 5.94 2.46
CA GLY A 90 30.09 6.86 3.55
C GLY A 90 31.57 6.87 3.92
N GLU A 91 32.22 5.70 3.95
CA GLU A 91 33.67 5.59 4.17
C GLU A 91 34.46 6.31 3.06
N LYS A 92 34.04 6.16 1.80
CA LYS A 92 34.66 6.85 0.66
C LYS A 92 34.42 8.35 0.66
N ASP A 93 33.23 8.80 1.02
CA ASP A 93 32.93 10.24 1.15
C ASP A 93 33.76 10.89 2.26
N LEU A 94 33.98 10.20 3.37
CA LEU A 94 34.85 10.66 4.45
C LEU A 94 36.31 10.75 3.99
N GLU A 95 36.82 9.71 3.32
CA GLU A 95 38.16 9.71 2.73
C GLU A 95 38.35 10.88 1.76
N ILE A 96 37.39 11.11 0.86
CA ILE A 96 37.39 12.23 -0.09
C ILE A 96 37.37 13.57 0.65
N SER A 97 36.59 13.70 1.73
CA SER A 97 36.54 14.95 2.51
C SER A 97 37.89 15.27 3.14
N ILE A 98 38.53 14.28 3.77
CA ILE A 98 39.85 14.44 4.39
C ILE A 98 40.90 14.81 3.33
N LEU A 99 40.92 14.11 2.19
CA LEU A 99 41.85 14.40 1.09
C LEU A 99 41.64 15.81 0.53
N ARG A 100 40.38 16.24 0.36
CA ARG A 100 40.07 17.61 -0.09
C ARG A 100 40.52 18.67 0.90
N ASP A 101 40.36 18.43 2.20
CA ASP A 101 40.81 19.36 3.24
C ASP A 101 42.34 19.46 3.31
N LEU A 102 43.05 18.34 3.12
CA LEU A 102 44.51 18.32 3.03
C LEU A 102 45.02 19.09 1.80
N ILE A 103 44.35 18.96 0.66
CA ILE A 103 44.70 19.71 -0.57
C ILE A 103 44.37 21.20 -0.44
N LYS A 104 43.31 21.56 0.30
CA LYS A 104 42.93 22.97 0.55
C LYS A 104 43.79 23.67 1.60
N ASN A 105 44.44 22.93 2.50
CA ASN A 105 45.32 23.47 3.54
C ASN A 105 46.81 23.03 3.38
N PRO A 106 47.49 23.32 2.26
CA PRO A 106 48.88 22.91 2.06
C PRO A 106 49.91 23.70 2.90
N THR A 107 49.50 24.62 3.79
CA THR A 107 50.41 25.61 4.41
C THR A 107 50.29 25.73 5.94
N LEU A 108 50.42 24.62 6.69
CA LEU A 108 50.83 24.68 8.11
C LEU A 108 52.25 24.15 8.35
N THR A 109 53.04 23.97 7.29
CA THR A 109 54.49 23.80 7.38
C THR A 109 55.19 25.07 6.90
N CYS A 110 55.35 26.02 7.79
CA CYS A 110 56.37 27.07 7.77
C CYS A 110 56.59 27.38 9.26
N GLY A 111 57.71 27.00 9.86
CA GLY A 111 59.00 27.66 9.67
C GLY A 111 59.28 28.43 10.95
#